data_AF-A0A9I9E3F7-F1
#
_entry.id   AF-A0A9I9E3F7-F1
#
_cell.length_a   1.000
_cell.length_b   1.000
_cell.length_c   1.000
_cell.angle_alpha   90.00
_cell.angle_beta   90.00
_cell.angle_gamma   90.00
#
_symmetry.space_group_name_H-M   'P 1'
#
loop_
_entity.id
_entity.type
_entity.pdbx_description
1 polymer ?
#
loop_
_entity_poly.entity_id
_entity_poly.type
_entity_poly.pdbx_seq_one_letter_code
_entity_poly.pdbx_strand_id
1 'polypeptide(L)' 'MDEAQVKGKIVICESSVEGGGSDWQSQAETVKSLGGVGVVLIDDDSKLVAEKFTTPMTVISKKDGPEILSYVNSS' A
#
# COMPACT_ATOMS: atom_id res chain seq x y z
N MET A 1 -10.57 -7.02 -2.87
CA MET A 1 -9.56 -7.05 -3.97
C MET A 1 -9.77 -8.31 -4.77
N ASP A 2 -9.59 -8.27 -6.09
CA ASP A 2 -9.70 -9.43 -6.99
C ASP A 2 -8.30 -9.88 -7.45
N GLU A 3 -8.03 -11.20 -7.52
CA GLU A 3 -6.72 -11.73 -7.97
C GLU A 3 -6.34 -11.21 -9.35
N ALA A 4 -7.28 -11.13 -10.30
CA ALA A 4 -7.02 -10.65 -11.65
C ALA A 4 -6.60 -9.18 -11.67
N GLN A 5 -6.99 -8.40 -10.67
CA GLN A 5 -6.57 -7.01 -10.52
C GLN A 5 -5.18 -6.87 -9.90
N VAL A 6 -4.74 -7.84 -9.09
CA VAL A 6 -3.56 -7.76 -8.20
C VAL A 6 -2.35 -8.53 -8.71
N LYS A 7 -2.56 -9.72 -9.30
CA LYS A 7 -1.49 -10.66 -9.65
C LYS A 7 -0.42 -10.02 -10.53
N GLY A 8 0.83 -10.09 -10.09
CA GLY A 8 1.99 -9.55 -10.82
C GLY A 8 2.14 -8.02 -10.74
N LYS A 9 1.34 -7.31 -9.93
CA LYS A 9 1.37 -5.84 -9.85
C LYS A 9 1.88 -5.32 -8.51
N ILE A 10 2.31 -4.06 -8.53
CA ILE A 10 2.46 -3.24 -7.33
C ILE A 10 1.11 -2.60 -7.05
N VAL A 11 0.60 -2.73 -5.83
CA VAL A 11 -0.74 -2.25 -5.45
C VAL A 11 -0.61 -1.04 -4.53
N ILE A 12 -1.42 -0.02 -4.80
CA ILE A 12 -1.54 1.14 -3.91
C ILE A 12 -2.62 0.83 -2.86
N CYS A 13 -2.27 0.97 -1.58
CA CYS A 13 -3.17 0.82 -0.45
C CYS A 13 -3.19 2.11 0.35
N GLU A 14 -4.34 2.44 0.95
CA GLU A 14 -4.48 3.57 1.85
C GLU A 14 -4.86 3.07 3.25
N SER A 15 -4.25 3.65 4.27
CA SER A 15 -4.61 3.35 5.66
C SER A 15 -5.96 3.98 5.99
N SER A 16 -6.95 3.14 6.30
CA SER A 16 -8.31 3.57 6.64
C SER A 16 -8.47 3.99 8.11
N VAL A 17 -7.44 3.79 8.93
CA VAL A 17 -7.54 3.95 10.40
C VAL A 17 -7.08 5.35 10.78
N GLU A 18 -8.02 6.18 11.22
CA GLU A 18 -7.70 7.45 11.87
C GLU A 18 -7.09 7.19 13.26
N GLY A 19 -5.92 7.78 13.54
CA GLY A 19 -5.31 7.75 14.87
C GLY A 19 -4.29 6.64 15.12
N GLY A 20 -3.72 6.03 14.08
CA GLY A 20 -2.61 5.09 14.20
C GLY A 20 -3.04 3.69 14.63
N GLY A 21 -3.37 2.86 13.64
CA GLY A 21 -3.58 1.43 13.79
C GLY A 21 -3.29 0.77 12.45
N SER A 22 -2.13 0.13 12.35
CA SER A 22 -1.55 -0.38 11.12
C SER A 22 -2.34 -1.52 10.49
N ASP A 23 -3.36 -1.22 9.69
CA ASP A 23 -4.00 -2.22 8.81
C ASP A 23 -3.09 -2.60 7.62
N TRP A 24 -1.94 -1.93 7.46
CA TRP A 24 -1.03 -2.17 6.35
C TRP A 24 -0.50 -3.61 6.31
N GLN A 25 -0.38 -4.27 7.46
CA GLN A 25 0.09 -5.66 7.55
C GLN A 25 -0.91 -6.60 6.88
N SER A 26 -2.19 -6.46 7.21
CA SER A 26 -3.27 -7.25 6.63
C SER A 26 -3.41 -6.97 5.12
N GLN A 27 -3.25 -5.70 4.73
CA GLN A 27 -3.28 -5.28 3.34
C GLN A 27 -2.11 -5.89 2.56
N ALA A 28 -0.89 -5.86 3.10
CA ALA A 28 0.29 -6.45 2.48
C ALA A 28 0.19 -7.97 2.37
N GLU A 29 -0.32 -8.65 3.40
CA GLU A 29 -0.58 -10.09 3.38
C GLU A 29 -1.64 -10.45 2.33
N THR A 30 -2.72 -9.65 2.25
CA THR A 30 -3.76 -9.83 1.23
C THR A 30 -3.17 -9.68 -0.18
N VAL A 31 -2.43 -8.60 -0.45
CA VAL A 31 -1.78 -8.38 -1.76
C VAL A 31 -0.84 -9.53 -2.10
N LYS A 32 -0.02 -9.99 -1.15
CA LYS A 32 0.89 -11.12 -1.35
C LYS A 32 0.15 -12.43 -1.65
N SER A 33 -0.92 -12.72 -0.91
CA SER A 33 -1.72 -13.94 -1.11
C SER A 33 -2.40 -14.00 -2.48
N LEU A 34 -2.73 -12.83 -3.04
CA LEU A 34 -3.28 -12.68 -4.39
C LEU A 34 -2.20 -12.60 -5.49
N GLY A 35 -0.92 -12.83 -5.15
CA GLY A 35 0.19 -12.83 -6.10
C GLY A 35 0.68 -11.45 -6.52
N GLY A 36 0.35 -10.39 -5.77
CA GLY A 36 0.95 -9.08 -5.94
C GLY A 36 2.45 -9.08 -5.58
N VAL A 37 3.21 -8.22 -6.24
CA VAL A 37 4.69 -8.19 -6.13
C VAL A 37 5.22 -7.06 -5.26
N GLY A 38 4.36 -6.12 -4.85
CA GLY A 38 4.73 -5.04 -3.96
C GLY A 38 3.56 -4.16 -3.54
N VAL A 39 3.80 -3.29 -2.55
CA VAL A 39 2.79 -2.37 -2.00
C VAL A 39 3.33 -0.94 -1.91
N VAL A 40 2.51 0.03 -2.30
CA VAL A 40 2.70 1.44 -1.98
C VAL A 40 1.63 1.80 -0.95
N LEU A 41 2.03 2.07 0.28
CA LEU A 41 1.11 2.45 1.35
C LEU A 41 1.02 3.98 1.44
N ILE A 42 -0.18 4.53 1.36
CA ILE A 42 -0.47 5.92 1.68
C ILE A 42 -0.76 5.99 3.19
N ASP A 43 0.20 6.48 3.95
CA ASP A 43 0.08 6.66 5.39
C ASP A 43 1.08 7.70 5.93
N ASP A 44 0.58 8.57 6.81
CA ASP A 44 1.40 9.56 7.51
C ASP A 44 1.89 9.04 8.88
N ASP A 45 1.19 8.06 9.47
CA ASP A 45 1.43 7.59 10.84
C ASP A 45 2.41 6.40 10.89
N SER A 46 2.42 5.53 9.87
CA SER A 46 3.32 4.37 9.80
C SER A 46 4.80 4.72 9.55
N LYS A 47 5.15 6.00 9.37
CA LYS A 47 6.55 6.43 9.16
C LYS A 47 7.37 6.51 10.46
N LEU A 48 6.75 6.30 11.61
CA LEU A 48 7.38 6.54 12.93
C LEU A 48 8.22 5.36 13.44
N VAL A 49 8.06 4.15 12.89
CA VAL A 49 8.85 2.96 13.25
C VAL A 49 9.18 2.18 11.98
N ALA A 50 10.47 1.90 11.75
CA ALA A 50 10.92 1.09 10.62
C ALA A 50 10.56 -0.39 10.87
N GLU A 51 9.43 -0.80 10.31
CA GLU A 51 8.94 -2.18 10.36
C GLU A 51 9.66 -3.07 9.35
N LYS A 52 9.86 -4.35 9.69
CA LYS A 52 10.43 -5.32 8.74
C LYS A 52 9.35 -5.81 7.78
N PHE A 53 9.47 -5.43 6.52
CA PHE A 53 8.59 -5.91 5.46
C PHE A 53 9.13 -7.22 4.86
N THR A 54 8.25 -8.21 4.67
CA THR A 54 8.58 -9.46 3.97
C THR A 54 8.30 -9.41 2.46
N THR A 55 7.75 -8.29 1.99
CA THR A 55 7.39 -8.00 0.60
C THR A 55 7.95 -6.61 0.26
N PRO A 56 8.39 -6.34 -0.99
CA PRO A 56 8.77 -4.99 -1.41
C PRO A 56 7.65 -3.98 -1.10
N MET A 57 7.96 -2.97 -0.29
CA MET A 57 7.00 -1.98 0.15
C MET A 57 7.66 -0.61 0.31
N THR A 58 6.87 0.45 0.06
CA THR A 58 7.21 1.83 0.41
C THR A 58 6.00 2.53 1.03
N VAL A 59 6.25 3.55 1.86
CA VAL A 59 5.22 4.38 2.49
C VAL A 59 5.33 5.81 1.99
N ILE A 60 4.26 6.34 1.40
CA ILE A 60 4.14 7.73 0.94
C ILE A 60 3.18 8.52 1.82
N SER A 61 3.32 9.85 1.83
CA SER A 61 2.42 10.69 2.64
C SER A 61 1.03 10.81 1.99
N LYS A 62 0.02 11.14 2.78
CA LYS A 62 -1.32 11.48 2.23
C LYS A 62 -1.27 12.71 1.31
N LYS A 63 -0.28 13.59 1.50
CA LYS A 63 -0.01 14.74 0.62
C LYS A 63 0.41 14.29 -0.78
N ASP A 64 1.22 13.24 -0.89
CA ASP A 64 1.75 12.75 -2.19
C ASP A 64 0.81 11.74 -2.87
N GLY A 65 -0.10 11.13 -2.10
CA GLY A 65 -1.08 10.15 -2.59
C GLY A 65 -1.84 10.56 -3.85
N PRO A 66 -2.46 11.77 -3.90
CA PRO A 66 -3.21 12.22 -5.09
C PRO A 66 -2.38 12.29 -6.36
N GLU A 67 -1.11 12.66 -6.28
CA GLU A 67 -0.22 12.74 -7.45
C GLU A 67 0.05 11.34 -8.04
N ILE A 68 0.35 10.37 -7.18
CA ILE A 68 0.58 8.98 -7.59
C ILE A 68 -0.70 8.34 -8.14
N LEU A 69 -1.85 8.60 -7.51
CA LEU A 69 -3.15 8.13 -8.02
C LEU A 69 -3.48 8.73 -9.38
N SER A 70 -3.17 10.01 -9.59
CA SER A 70 -3.32 10.67 -10.89
C SER A 70 -2.44 10.01 -11.95
N TYR A 71 -1.16 9.76 -11.63
CA TYR A 71 -0.23 9.07 -12.52
C TYR A 71 -0.76 7.71 -12.99
N VAL A 72 -1.23 6.86 -12.06
CA VAL A 72 -1.74 5.53 -12.39
C VAL A 72 -3.00 5.58 -13.26
N ASN A 73 -3.84 6.60 -13.09
CA ASN A 73 -5.09 6.76 -13.85
C ASN A 73 -4.94 7.58 -15.13
N SER A 74 -3.73 8.05 -15.46
CA SER A 74 -3.48 8.93 -16.62
C SER A 74 -3.29 8.21 -17.96
N SER A 75 -3.63 6.91 -18.02
CA SER A 75 -3.46 6.05 -19.21
C SER A 75 -4.68 6.04 -20.12
#